data_AF-A0A7J5A629-F1
#
_entry.id   AF-A0A7J5A629-F1
#
_cell.length_a   1.000
_cell.length_b   1.000
_cell.length_c   1.000
_cell.angle_alpha   90.00
_cell.angle_beta   90.00
_cell.angle_gamma   90.00
#
_symmetry.space_group_name_H-M   'P 1'
#
loop_
_entity.id
_entity.type
_entity.pdbx_description
1 polymer ?
#
loop_
_entity_poly.entity_id
_entity_poly.type
_entity_poly.pdbx_seq_one_letter_code
_entity_poly.pdbx_strand_id
1 'polypeptide(L)'
;MTKLINNLILISFLIINVANGQNMKPKIEELIAVKLIDTEQKEEMIKLLSRYGQLTKRTIIYSLFQIEYKKETGYKYSGLDTFLDFEKEKLKNNEQNQINTILLEYLKKLKKLELINQKQFQYQSDRIVNNEYIHLFHFLLDLINQVYFEEWMSVEKLDNYRKKLFENRIISKKENELLKSDIKNDKLESPFQLIDYCEKARFFDLSKYSNSPKNYLEQIHKLTSEVLPELNFTNFKYEIKIDSSDSYNGYIPHDLIVSIKSNGKTYKMKSFISPHGIEGNNYFGKIDNQEYYKIFNKVLKDTQSPYQLHLINSNYNYKQRNTHQYFGIVALKKEQLEMFRYLNSYWELSYENFNNSLTTKKINKAIQEYQKLGLFNHLNNNQINKSIEDIKEKMTGNLNELLSSFPDIKVSFDYELYNLENPYEEIVSEYSKISHQEFNPTNIKDNFRLQKEKVSLSFNFNGKSYKTEFKINRDWIDERFFDFMNKIIIQNKLNGQFYKLNGEGFTLIYLTPEQYKYIKEKKLLVFADENKS
;
A
#
# COMPACT_ATOMS: atom_id res chain seq x y z
N MET A 1 14.79 25.39 29.28
CA MET A 1 14.50 25.74 27.86
C MET A 1 13.28 24.98 27.32
N THR A 2 13.15 23.68 27.56
CA THR A 2 12.02 22.82 27.12
C THR A 2 10.64 23.23 27.64
N LYS A 3 10.53 23.71 28.90
CA LYS A 3 9.25 24.24 29.45
C LYS A 3 8.77 25.53 28.77
N LEU A 4 9.70 26.37 28.31
CA LEU A 4 9.36 27.63 27.63
C LEU A 4 8.86 27.35 26.20
N ILE A 5 9.47 26.39 25.52
CA ILE A 5 9.05 25.93 24.18
C ILE A 5 7.66 25.27 24.25
N ASN A 6 7.39 24.42 25.25
CA ASN A 6 6.07 23.81 25.40
C ASN A 6 4.96 24.83 25.71
N ASN A 7 5.22 25.86 26.52
CA ASN A 7 4.24 26.90 26.80
C ASN A 7 4.02 27.83 25.59
N LEU A 8 5.04 28.12 24.79
CA LEU A 8 4.90 28.85 23.53
C LEU A 8 4.10 28.06 22.49
N ILE A 9 4.30 26.74 22.40
CA ILE A 9 3.49 25.86 21.56
C ILE A 9 2.03 25.86 22.03
N LEU A 10 1.77 25.70 23.33
CA LEU A 10 0.41 25.69 23.88
C LEU A 10 -0.34 27.01 23.64
N ILE A 11 0.34 28.15 23.82
CA ILE A 11 -0.23 29.47 23.58
C ILE A 11 -0.46 29.72 22.09
N SER A 12 0.44 29.25 21.21
CA SER A 12 0.23 29.33 19.76
C SER A 12 -0.96 28.49 19.29
N PHE A 13 -1.17 27.29 19.85
CA PHE A 13 -2.36 26.46 19.58
C PHE A 13 -3.65 27.14 20.05
N LEU A 14 -3.65 27.80 21.21
CA LEU A 14 -4.82 28.52 21.72
C LEU A 14 -5.15 29.76 20.87
N ILE A 15 -4.15 30.53 20.44
CA ILE A 15 -4.36 31.75 19.63
C ILE A 15 -4.85 31.40 18.21
N ILE A 16 -4.32 30.34 17.58
CA ILE A 16 -4.77 29.88 16.25
C ILE A 16 -6.23 29.40 16.30
N ASN A 17 -6.63 28.71 17.38
CA ASN A 17 -8.01 28.25 17.55
C ASN A 17 -9.00 29.40 17.78
N VAL A 18 -8.59 30.48 18.47
CA VAL A 18 -9.45 31.64 18.71
C VAL A 18 -9.62 32.50 17.44
N ALA A 19 -8.55 32.70 16.66
CA ALA A 19 -8.62 33.46 15.40
C ALA A 19 -9.47 32.76 14.33
N ASN A 20 -9.37 31.43 14.22
CA ASN A 20 -10.20 30.66 13.28
C ASN A 20 -11.68 30.61 13.70
N GLY A 21 -11.97 30.58 15.01
CA GLY A 21 -13.35 30.56 15.52
C GLY A 21 -14.16 31.83 15.24
N GLN A 22 -13.50 32.99 15.10
CA GLN A 22 -14.18 34.25 14.77
C GLN A 22 -14.64 34.30 13.29
N ASN A 23 -13.89 33.68 12.37
CA ASN A 23 -14.26 33.63 10.95
C ASN A 23 -15.33 32.57 10.63
N MET A 24 -15.62 31.61 11.53
CA MET A 24 -16.63 30.57 11.31
C MET A 24 -18.07 31.05 11.50
N LYS A 25 -18.31 31.94 12.48
CA LYS A 25 -19.68 32.34 12.86
C LYS A 25 -20.47 32.99 11.71
N PRO A 26 -19.94 33.97 10.96
CA PRO A 26 -20.68 34.58 9.86
C PRO A 26 -21.11 33.57 8.80
N LYS A 27 -20.22 32.61 8.47
CA LYS A 27 -20.52 31.61 7.45
C LYS A 27 -21.61 30.63 7.87
N ILE A 28 -21.66 30.30 9.15
CA ILE A 28 -22.70 29.43 9.71
C ILE A 28 -24.07 30.12 9.71
N GLU A 29 -24.13 31.42 10.05
CA GLU A 29 -25.37 32.19 9.94
C GLU A 29 -25.86 32.28 8.50
N GLU A 30 -24.95 32.41 7.53
CA GLU A 30 -25.31 32.36 6.10
C GLU A 30 -25.92 30.99 5.70
N LEU A 31 -25.37 29.88 6.20
CA LEU A 31 -25.90 28.53 5.96
C LEU A 31 -27.33 28.37 6.53
N ILE A 32 -27.58 28.91 7.72
CA ILE A 32 -28.90 28.95 8.36
C ILE A 32 -29.86 29.82 7.53
N ALA A 33 -29.42 31.01 7.11
CA ALA A 33 -30.24 31.95 6.35
C ALA A 33 -30.73 31.40 5.00
N VAL A 34 -29.95 30.53 4.34
CA VAL A 34 -30.36 29.85 3.10
C VAL A 34 -30.98 28.47 3.33
N LYS A 35 -31.20 28.08 4.59
CA LYS A 35 -31.77 26.77 4.97
C LYS A 35 -30.98 25.59 4.40
N LEU A 36 -29.66 25.61 4.56
CA LEU A 36 -28.80 24.44 4.36
C LEU A 36 -28.55 23.67 5.66
N ILE A 37 -28.68 24.35 6.80
CA ILE A 37 -28.74 23.75 8.13
C ILE A 37 -29.80 24.49 8.96
N ASP A 38 -30.32 23.84 10.00
CA ASP A 38 -31.23 24.45 10.96
C ASP A 38 -30.47 25.08 12.13
N THR A 39 -31.12 26.00 12.86
CA THR A 39 -30.54 26.67 14.05
C THR A 39 -30.05 25.65 15.08
N GLU A 40 -30.75 24.52 15.24
CA GLU A 40 -30.40 23.44 16.15
C GLU A 40 -29.10 22.71 15.75
N GLN A 41 -28.74 22.74 14.46
CA GLN A 41 -27.54 22.10 13.92
C GLN A 41 -26.29 22.99 14.01
N LYS A 42 -26.44 24.25 14.44
CA LYS A 42 -25.35 25.24 14.53
C LYS A 42 -24.14 24.74 15.32
N GLU A 43 -24.36 24.25 16.54
CA GLU A 43 -23.27 23.80 17.42
C GLU A 43 -22.56 22.56 16.87
N GLU A 44 -23.31 21.69 16.19
CA GLU A 44 -22.72 20.53 15.51
C GLU A 44 -21.87 20.96 14.31
N MET A 45 -22.32 21.92 13.50
CA MET A 45 -21.55 22.50 12.41
C MET A 45 -20.24 23.13 12.91
N ILE A 46 -20.30 23.91 14.01
CA ILE A 46 -19.10 24.47 14.67
C ILE A 46 -18.15 23.35 15.08
N LYS A 47 -18.67 22.30 15.71
CA LYS A 47 -17.88 21.15 16.17
C LYS A 47 -17.26 20.36 15.02
N LEU A 48 -17.92 20.26 13.87
CA LEU A 48 -17.37 19.61 12.69
C LEU A 48 -16.26 20.47 12.07
N LEU A 49 -16.51 21.77 11.88
CA LEU A 49 -15.55 22.70 11.30
C LEU A 49 -14.29 22.88 12.17
N SER A 50 -14.42 22.86 13.49
CA SER A 50 -13.29 23.01 14.41
C SER A 50 -12.30 21.83 14.38
N ARG A 51 -12.68 20.69 13.79
CA ARG A 51 -11.77 19.55 13.57
C ARG A 51 -10.78 19.81 12.44
N TYR A 52 -11.06 20.77 11.57
CA TYR A 52 -10.22 21.10 10.43
C TYR A 52 -9.29 22.27 10.77
N GLY A 53 -8.01 22.15 10.42
CA GLY A 53 -7.03 23.21 10.67
C GLY A 53 -7.23 24.46 9.82
N GLN A 54 -7.95 24.35 8.70
CA GLN A 54 -8.29 25.45 7.79
C GLN A 54 -9.72 25.32 7.29
N LEU A 55 -10.45 26.43 7.28
CA LEU A 55 -11.80 26.50 6.73
C LEU A 55 -11.71 26.65 5.20
N THR A 56 -12.06 25.59 4.49
CA THR A 56 -12.16 25.60 3.02
C THR A 56 -13.58 25.29 2.55
N LYS A 57 -13.91 25.57 1.30
CA LYS A 57 -15.24 25.27 0.73
C LYS A 57 -15.52 23.77 0.83
N ARG A 58 -14.51 22.93 0.57
CA ARG A 58 -14.60 21.48 0.80
C ARG A 58 -15.00 21.15 2.23
N THR A 59 -14.31 21.70 3.24
CA THR A 59 -14.60 21.37 4.66
C THR A 59 -16.01 21.77 5.08
N ILE A 60 -16.55 22.86 4.51
CA ILE A 60 -17.93 23.27 4.72
C ILE A 60 -18.90 22.27 4.08
N ILE A 61 -18.69 21.90 2.82
CA ILE A 61 -19.58 20.97 2.11
C ILE A 61 -19.51 19.56 2.75
N TYR A 62 -18.34 19.09 3.17
CA TYR A 62 -18.20 17.84 3.90
C TYR A 62 -18.93 17.88 5.26
N SER A 63 -18.90 19.02 5.95
CA SER A 63 -19.65 19.17 7.19
C SER A 63 -21.16 19.19 6.94
N LEU A 64 -21.62 19.78 5.83
CA LEU A 64 -23.02 19.66 5.38
C LEU A 64 -23.40 18.20 5.12
N PHE A 65 -22.56 17.45 4.40
CA PHE A 65 -22.75 16.03 4.19
C PHE A 65 -22.89 15.26 5.51
N GLN A 66 -22.04 15.52 6.49
CA GLN A 66 -22.12 14.88 7.81
C GLN A 66 -23.42 15.22 8.56
N ILE A 67 -23.92 16.45 8.42
CA ILE A 67 -25.18 16.89 9.02
C ILE A 67 -26.36 16.18 8.36
N GLU A 68 -26.43 16.17 7.02
CA GLU A 68 -27.51 15.48 6.28
C GLU A 68 -27.46 13.97 6.53
N TYR A 69 -26.27 13.38 6.53
CA TYR A 69 -26.08 11.95 6.83
C TYR A 69 -26.61 11.60 8.22
N LYS A 70 -26.27 12.40 9.22
CA LYS A 70 -26.75 12.18 10.59
C LYS A 70 -28.24 12.43 10.73
N LYS A 71 -28.78 13.41 10.01
CA LYS A 71 -30.22 13.71 10.02
C LYS A 71 -31.03 12.51 9.53
N GLU A 72 -30.59 11.83 8.49
CA GLU A 72 -31.32 10.69 7.93
C GLU A 72 -31.03 9.37 8.64
N THR A 73 -29.77 9.15 9.07
CA THR A 73 -29.36 7.84 9.62
C THR A 73 -29.30 7.79 11.14
N GLY A 74 -29.21 8.94 11.81
CA GLY A 74 -28.89 9.04 13.24
C GLY A 74 -27.40 8.87 13.58
N TYR A 75 -26.55 8.53 12.62
CA TYR A 75 -25.12 8.22 12.81
C TYR A 75 -24.19 9.23 12.14
N LYS A 76 -22.90 9.20 12.49
CA LYS A 76 -21.87 9.97 11.78
C LYS A 76 -21.17 9.07 10.76
N TYR A 77 -20.87 9.63 9.59
CA TYR A 77 -20.13 8.90 8.58
C TYR A 77 -18.66 8.81 8.98
N SER A 78 -18.13 7.60 9.17
CA SER A 78 -16.76 7.37 9.66
C SER A 78 -15.71 7.23 8.56
N GLY A 79 -16.11 7.04 7.29
CA GLY A 79 -15.22 6.91 6.13
C GLY A 79 -14.35 5.64 6.10
N LEU A 80 -13.94 5.12 7.25
CA LEU A 80 -13.09 3.92 7.38
C LEU A 80 -13.88 2.62 7.24
N ASP A 81 -15.16 2.59 7.64
CA ASP A 81 -15.97 1.35 7.69
C ASP A 81 -17.30 1.47 6.91
N THR A 82 -17.53 2.59 6.22
CA THR A 82 -18.80 2.86 5.54
C THR A 82 -18.53 3.20 4.07
N PHE A 83 -18.63 2.20 3.21
CA PHE A 83 -18.72 2.42 1.78
C PHE A 83 -20.20 2.62 1.43
N LEU A 84 -20.56 3.84 0.98
CA LEU A 84 -21.89 4.06 0.44
C LEU A 84 -21.89 3.57 -0.99
N ASP A 85 -22.38 2.35 -1.16
CA ASP A 85 -22.62 1.78 -2.47
C ASP A 85 -23.96 2.30 -3.01
N PHE A 86 -23.89 3.09 -4.07
CA PHE A 86 -25.07 3.58 -4.80
C PHE A 86 -25.32 2.74 -6.07
N GLU A 87 -24.64 1.60 -6.24
CA GLU A 87 -24.73 0.80 -7.45
C GLU A 87 -26.11 0.11 -7.62
N LYS A 88 -26.56 0.12 -8.89
CA LYS A 88 -27.64 -0.67 -9.52
C LYS A 88 -29.09 -0.27 -9.30
N GLU A 89 -29.44 0.59 -8.35
CA GLU A 89 -30.83 1.02 -8.21
C GLU A 89 -31.17 2.16 -9.18
N LYS A 90 -32.05 1.87 -10.16
CA LYS A 90 -32.68 2.91 -10.97
C LYS A 90 -33.98 3.34 -10.30
N LEU A 91 -34.04 4.60 -9.87
CA LEU A 91 -35.29 5.20 -9.39
C LEU A 91 -36.34 5.22 -10.50
N LYS A 92 -37.62 5.15 -10.12
CA LYS A 92 -38.70 5.42 -11.08
C LYS A 92 -38.64 6.88 -11.51
N ASN A 93 -39.08 7.20 -12.73
CA ASN A 93 -39.01 8.57 -13.28
C ASN A 93 -39.59 9.64 -12.33
N ASN A 94 -40.70 9.35 -11.65
CA ASN A 94 -41.31 10.31 -10.71
C ASN A 94 -40.44 10.55 -9.47
N GLU A 95 -39.86 9.48 -8.91
CA GLU A 95 -38.94 9.56 -7.77
C GLU A 95 -37.66 10.31 -8.16
N GLN A 96 -37.11 10.00 -9.35
CA GLN A 96 -35.94 10.68 -9.89
C GLN A 96 -36.19 12.18 -10.10
N ASN A 97 -37.34 12.57 -10.63
CA ASN A 97 -37.70 13.98 -10.82
C ASN A 97 -37.80 14.74 -9.48
N GLN A 98 -38.31 14.10 -8.43
CA GLN A 98 -38.34 14.66 -7.08
C GLN A 98 -36.93 14.86 -6.53
N ILE A 99 -36.08 13.83 -6.63
CA ILE A 99 -34.67 13.91 -6.23
C ILE A 99 -33.96 15.04 -6.99
N ASN A 100 -34.08 15.09 -8.32
CA ASN A 100 -33.45 16.14 -9.13
C ASN A 100 -33.87 17.55 -8.71
N THR A 101 -35.16 17.74 -8.37
CA THR A 101 -35.66 19.03 -7.88
C THR A 101 -34.96 19.43 -6.58
N ILE A 102 -34.88 18.50 -5.61
CA ILE A 102 -34.19 18.71 -4.33
C ILE A 102 -32.71 19.03 -4.55
N LEU A 103 -32.02 18.26 -5.39
CA LEU A 103 -30.59 18.45 -5.68
C LEU A 103 -30.32 19.80 -6.35
N LEU A 104 -31.15 20.21 -7.33
CA LEU A 104 -31.00 21.51 -8.00
C LEU A 104 -31.24 22.68 -7.04
N GLU A 105 -32.20 22.58 -6.13
CA GLU A 105 -32.41 23.58 -5.08
C GLU A 105 -31.22 23.65 -4.12
N TYR A 106 -30.70 22.51 -3.70
CA TYR A 106 -29.51 22.42 -2.86
C TYR A 106 -28.30 23.07 -3.54
N LEU A 107 -28.06 22.72 -4.81
CA LEU A 107 -26.97 23.25 -5.63
C LEU A 107 -27.07 24.78 -5.80
N LYS A 108 -28.27 25.33 -5.99
CA LYS A 108 -28.51 26.79 -6.05
C LYS A 108 -28.14 27.48 -4.73
N LYS A 109 -28.46 26.88 -3.58
CA LYS A 109 -28.07 27.41 -2.26
C LYS A 109 -26.55 27.42 -2.11
N LEU A 110 -25.87 26.33 -2.48
CA LEU A 110 -24.40 26.25 -2.45
C LEU A 110 -23.75 27.32 -3.35
N LYS A 111 -24.31 27.56 -4.54
CA LYS A 111 -23.85 28.61 -5.46
C LYS A 111 -24.07 30.01 -4.90
N LYS A 112 -25.24 30.28 -4.30
CA LYS A 112 -25.55 31.56 -3.65
C LYS A 112 -24.56 31.90 -2.53
N LEU A 113 -24.07 30.90 -1.82
CA LEU A 113 -23.06 31.04 -0.76
C LEU A 113 -21.61 31.02 -1.28
N GLU A 114 -21.40 31.00 -2.58
CA GLU A 114 -20.07 30.92 -3.22
C GLU A 114 -19.23 29.71 -2.77
N LEU A 115 -19.88 28.65 -2.26
CA LEU A 115 -19.23 27.39 -1.92
C LEU A 115 -18.83 26.60 -3.16
N ILE A 116 -19.43 26.95 -4.31
CA ILE A 116 -19.09 26.44 -5.63
C ILE A 116 -19.03 27.59 -6.64
N ASN A 117 -18.18 27.45 -7.66
CA ASN A 117 -18.08 28.42 -8.76
C ASN A 117 -19.11 28.12 -9.87
N GLN A 118 -19.11 28.94 -10.93
CA GLN A 118 -20.08 28.80 -12.02
C GLN A 118 -19.90 27.50 -12.82
N LYS A 119 -18.64 27.09 -13.04
CA LYS A 119 -18.30 25.88 -13.79
C LYS A 119 -18.77 24.63 -13.04
N GLN A 120 -18.54 24.58 -11.72
CA GLN A 120 -19.03 23.52 -10.85
C GLN A 120 -20.56 23.46 -10.84
N PHE A 121 -21.24 24.61 -10.73
CA PHE A 121 -22.69 24.68 -10.78
C PHE A 121 -23.26 24.10 -12.08
N GLN A 122 -22.70 24.51 -13.24
CA GLN A 122 -23.15 24.00 -14.55
C GLN A 122 -22.91 22.49 -14.67
N TYR A 123 -21.70 22.04 -14.36
CA TYR A 123 -21.34 20.62 -14.42
C TYR A 123 -22.26 19.74 -13.56
N GLN A 124 -22.50 20.14 -12.32
CA GLN A 124 -23.37 19.40 -11.40
C GLN A 124 -24.83 19.46 -11.82
N SER A 125 -25.30 20.61 -12.33
CA SER A 125 -26.66 20.76 -12.87
C SER A 125 -26.90 19.80 -14.03
N ASP A 126 -25.94 19.69 -14.96
CA ASP A 126 -26.06 18.78 -16.11
C ASP A 126 -26.15 17.32 -15.65
N ARG A 127 -25.31 16.90 -14.68
CA ARG A 127 -25.34 15.55 -14.11
C ARG A 127 -26.64 15.23 -13.37
N ILE A 128 -27.19 16.20 -12.62
CA ILE A 128 -28.50 16.05 -11.98
C ILE A 128 -29.60 15.86 -13.04
N VAL A 129 -29.63 16.70 -14.08
CA VAL A 129 -30.61 16.59 -15.18
C VAL A 129 -30.49 15.27 -15.94
N ASN A 130 -29.27 14.73 -16.05
CA ASN A 130 -28.99 13.44 -16.66
C ASN A 130 -29.25 12.23 -15.72
N ASN A 131 -29.86 12.45 -14.54
CA ASN A 131 -30.21 11.42 -13.57
C ASN A 131 -29.01 10.62 -13.04
N GLU A 132 -27.83 11.25 -12.92
CA GLU A 132 -26.63 10.56 -12.43
C GLU A 132 -26.61 10.36 -10.91
N TYR A 133 -27.48 11.06 -10.17
CA TYR A 133 -27.57 10.98 -8.72
C TYR A 133 -28.92 10.42 -8.28
N ILE A 134 -28.87 9.38 -7.45
CA ILE A 134 -30.06 8.77 -6.84
C ILE A 134 -30.32 9.28 -5.42
N HIS A 135 -29.37 10.02 -4.84
CA HIS A 135 -29.45 10.49 -3.46
C HIS A 135 -28.64 11.77 -3.22
N LEU A 136 -29.01 12.56 -2.20
CA LEU A 136 -28.28 13.76 -1.76
C LEU A 136 -26.84 13.43 -1.34
N PHE A 137 -26.62 12.29 -0.70
CA PHE A 137 -25.29 11.82 -0.28
C PHE A 137 -24.38 11.55 -1.46
N HIS A 138 -24.89 10.91 -2.51
CA HIS A 138 -24.14 10.66 -3.73
C HIS A 138 -23.70 11.99 -4.36
N PHE A 139 -24.65 12.93 -4.51
CA PHE A 139 -24.35 14.27 -5.02
C PHE A 139 -23.32 15.03 -4.16
N LEU A 140 -23.49 15.05 -2.83
CA LEU A 140 -22.58 15.80 -1.95
C LEU A 140 -21.18 15.19 -1.94
N LEU A 141 -21.03 13.87 -1.88
CA LEU A 141 -19.71 13.22 -1.94
C LEU A 141 -18.99 13.51 -3.26
N ASP A 142 -19.71 13.44 -4.38
CA ASP A 142 -19.18 13.79 -5.69
C ASP A 142 -18.76 15.28 -5.73
N LEU A 143 -19.61 16.20 -5.27
CA LEU A 143 -19.29 17.61 -5.22
C LEU A 143 -18.11 17.93 -4.28
N ILE A 144 -17.99 17.24 -3.14
CA ILE A 144 -16.85 17.37 -2.21
C ILE A 144 -15.55 17.05 -2.94
N ASN A 145 -15.54 15.97 -3.73
CA ASN A 145 -14.37 15.57 -4.51
C ASN A 145 -14.06 16.59 -5.61
N GLN A 146 -15.07 17.14 -6.28
CA GLN A 146 -14.90 18.20 -7.28
C GLN A 146 -14.29 19.47 -6.67
N VAL A 147 -14.88 19.97 -5.58
CA VAL A 147 -14.44 21.19 -4.91
C VAL A 147 -13.05 20.99 -4.36
N TYR A 148 -12.76 19.82 -3.80
CA TYR A 148 -11.44 19.52 -3.30
C TYR A 148 -10.39 19.51 -4.43
N PHE A 149 -10.72 18.88 -5.57
CA PHE A 149 -9.88 18.87 -6.74
C PHE A 149 -9.58 20.29 -7.24
N GLU A 150 -10.59 21.16 -7.34
CA GLU A 150 -10.39 22.54 -7.80
C GLU A 150 -9.64 23.42 -6.79
N GLU A 151 -9.89 23.25 -5.48
CA GLU A 151 -9.09 23.90 -4.44
C GLU A 151 -7.62 23.48 -4.55
N TRP A 152 -7.37 22.20 -4.82
CA TRP A 152 -6.04 21.68 -5.10
C TRP A 152 -5.44 22.30 -6.36
N MET A 153 -6.15 22.29 -7.49
CA MET A 153 -5.67 22.88 -8.75
C MET A 153 -5.66 24.41 -8.77
N SER A 154 -5.85 25.09 -7.64
CA SER A 154 -5.75 26.55 -7.57
C SER A 154 -4.32 27.04 -7.85
N VAL A 155 -4.22 28.21 -8.49
CA VAL A 155 -2.93 28.86 -8.82
C VAL A 155 -2.02 28.95 -7.59
N GLU A 156 -2.55 29.31 -6.43
CA GLU A 156 -1.78 29.45 -5.19
C GLU A 156 -1.18 28.11 -4.74
N LYS A 157 -1.99 27.04 -4.69
CA LYS A 157 -1.50 25.72 -4.24
C LYS A 157 -0.55 25.09 -5.26
N LEU A 158 -0.82 25.24 -6.55
CA LEU A 158 0.08 24.77 -7.60
C LEU A 158 1.41 25.53 -7.56
N ASP A 159 1.40 26.86 -7.38
CA ASP A 159 2.63 27.66 -7.29
C ASP A 159 3.45 27.31 -6.05
N ASN A 160 2.80 27.06 -4.91
CA ASN A 160 3.46 26.59 -3.70
C ASN A 160 4.12 25.22 -3.91
N TYR A 161 3.42 24.29 -4.55
CA TYR A 161 3.98 22.96 -4.82
C TYR A 161 5.11 23.01 -5.84
N ARG A 162 4.98 23.81 -6.90
CA ARG A 162 6.07 24.13 -7.85
C ARG A 162 7.33 24.60 -7.11
N LYS A 163 7.21 25.55 -6.18
CA LYS A 163 8.36 26.02 -5.39
C LYS A 163 9.03 24.87 -4.65
N LYS A 164 8.25 23.99 -4.00
CA LYS A 164 8.79 22.81 -3.32
C LYS A 164 9.50 21.85 -4.27
N LEU A 165 8.93 21.56 -5.44
CA LEU A 165 9.57 20.71 -6.46
C LEU A 165 10.92 21.30 -6.88
N PHE A 166 11.00 22.62 -7.06
CA PHE A 166 12.23 23.32 -7.44
C PHE A 166 13.26 23.36 -6.30
N GLU A 167 12.85 23.71 -5.08
CA GLU A 167 13.70 23.74 -3.88
C GLU A 167 14.33 22.36 -3.59
N ASN A 168 13.59 21.29 -3.82
CA ASN A 168 14.06 19.90 -3.66
C ASN A 168 14.74 19.34 -4.94
N ARG A 169 15.01 20.19 -5.94
CA ARG A 169 15.73 19.85 -7.17
C ARG A 169 15.10 18.69 -7.96
N ILE A 170 13.77 18.59 -7.93
CA ILE A 170 13.00 17.58 -8.68
C ILE A 170 12.74 18.09 -10.11
N ILE A 171 12.54 19.39 -10.26
CA ILE A 171 12.46 20.07 -11.55
C ILE A 171 13.64 21.02 -11.73
N SER A 172 14.08 21.20 -12.97
CA SER A 172 15.16 22.12 -13.30
C SER A 172 14.67 23.58 -13.26
N LYS A 173 15.61 24.55 -13.31
CA LYS A 173 15.24 25.98 -13.37
C LYS A 173 14.39 26.32 -14.59
N LYS A 174 14.69 25.70 -15.73
CA LYS A 174 13.93 25.88 -16.97
C LYS A 174 12.49 25.39 -16.80
N GLU A 175 12.33 24.15 -16.31
CA GLU A 175 11.01 23.55 -16.11
C GLU A 175 10.22 24.28 -15.02
N ASN A 176 10.89 24.82 -14.01
CA ASN A 176 10.27 25.67 -12.99
C ASN A 176 9.64 26.95 -13.59
N GLU A 177 10.33 27.65 -14.48
CA GLU A 177 9.78 28.85 -15.12
C GLU A 177 8.65 28.52 -16.10
N LEU A 178 8.77 27.41 -16.84
CA LEU A 178 7.71 26.92 -17.72
C LEU A 178 6.45 26.58 -16.90
N LEU A 179 6.59 25.77 -15.85
CA LEU A 179 5.50 25.39 -14.96
C LEU A 179 4.83 26.61 -14.32
N LYS A 180 5.62 27.60 -13.88
CA LYS A 180 5.09 28.86 -13.35
C LYS A 180 4.22 29.60 -14.38
N SER A 181 4.66 29.64 -15.64
CA SER A 181 3.90 30.25 -16.74
C SER A 181 2.60 29.49 -17.01
N ASP A 182 2.66 28.16 -17.07
CA ASP A 182 1.51 27.32 -17.37
C ASP A 182 0.47 27.32 -16.24
N ILE A 183 0.91 27.40 -14.97
CA ILE A 183 0.02 27.63 -13.82
C ILE A 183 -0.69 28.99 -13.94
N LYS A 184 0.05 30.07 -14.25
CA LYS A 184 -0.53 31.42 -14.38
C LYS A 184 -1.57 31.50 -15.51
N ASN A 185 -1.38 30.71 -16.55
CA ASN A 185 -2.25 30.64 -17.73
C ASN A 185 -3.30 29.53 -17.64
N ASP A 186 -3.50 28.90 -16.48
CA ASP A 186 -4.51 27.84 -16.24
C ASP A 186 -4.44 26.67 -17.23
N LYS A 187 -3.22 26.26 -17.63
CA LYS A 187 -3.04 25.17 -18.62
C LYS A 187 -3.04 23.76 -18.02
N LEU A 188 -2.99 23.64 -16.69
CA LEU A 188 -2.95 22.34 -16.01
C LEU A 188 -4.36 21.89 -15.68
N GLU A 189 -4.78 20.78 -16.28
CA GLU A 189 -6.08 20.15 -16.08
C GLU A 189 -6.07 19.03 -15.04
N SER A 190 -4.88 18.51 -14.69
CA SER A 190 -4.70 17.41 -13.76
C SER A 190 -3.36 17.50 -13.00
N PRO A 191 -3.29 17.05 -11.74
CA PRO A 191 -2.03 16.91 -11.01
C PRO A 191 -1.02 15.95 -11.66
N PHE A 192 -1.47 15.03 -12.52
CA PHE A 192 -0.54 14.16 -13.25
C PHE A 192 0.29 14.91 -14.29
N GLN A 193 -0.20 16.02 -14.84
CA GLN A 193 0.56 16.82 -15.81
C GLN A 193 1.77 17.51 -15.18
N LEU A 194 1.84 17.59 -13.86
CA LEU A 194 3.06 18.04 -13.16
C LEU A 194 4.26 17.13 -13.47
N ILE A 195 4.02 15.87 -13.87
CA ILE A 195 5.08 14.90 -14.21
C ILE A 195 5.87 15.35 -15.44
N ASP A 196 5.22 16.04 -16.38
CA ASP A 196 5.84 16.46 -17.64
C ASP A 196 6.97 17.47 -17.42
N TYR A 197 7.01 18.12 -16.25
CA TYR A 197 8.06 19.07 -15.85
C TYR A 197 9.21 18.40 -15.09
N CYS A 198 9.08 17.12 -14.76
CA CYS A 198 10.09 16.35 -14.04
C CYS A 198 10.95 15.55 -15.04
N GLU A 199 12.20 15.96 -15.24
CA GLU A 199 13.13 15.30 -16.18
C GLU A 199 13.27 13.79 -15.94
N LYS A 200 13.19 13.39 -14.66
CA LYS A 200 13.34 12.01 -14.19
C LYS A 200 12.01 11.35 -13.84
N ALA A 201 10.97 11.68 -14.58
CA ALA A 201 9.66 11.06 -14.42
C ALA A 201 9.01 10.74 -15.76
N ARG A 202 8.06 9.80 -15.75
CA ARG A 202 7.26 9.42 -16.92
C ARG A 202 5.82 9.17 -16.51
N PHE A 203 4.90 9.62 -17.34
CA PHE A 203 3.47 9.40 -17.18
C PHE A 203 2.97 8.36 -18.18
N PHE A 204 2.06 7.51 -17.74
CA PHE A 204 1.48 6.44 -18.53
C PHE A 204 -0.04 6.58 -18.53
N ASP A 205 -0.60 6.65 -19.73
CA ASP A 205 -2.04 6.53 -19.99
C ASP A 205 -2.27 5.23 -20.74
N LEU A 206 -2.77 4.21 -20.04
CA LEU A 206 -2.94 2.85 -20.57
C LEU A 206 -3.94 2.74 -21.72
N SER A 207 -4.76 3.77 -21.96
CA SER A 207 -5.66 3.84 -23.12
C SER A 207 -4.91 4.05 -24.43
N LYS A 208 -3.71 4.65 -24.37
CA LYS A 208 -2.87 4.92 -25.55
C LYS A 208 -2.08 3.70 -26.03
N TYR A 209 -2.12 2.61 -25.27
CA TYR A 209 -1.36 1.39 -25.55
C TYR A 209 -2.28 0.29 -26.05
N SER A 210 -1.78 -0.53 -26.98
CA SER A 210 -2.52 -1.70 -27.47
C SER A 210 -2.91 -2.63 -26.31
N ASN A 211 -3.94 -3.45 -26.50
CA ASN A 211 -4.29 -4.49 -25.54
C ASN A 211 -3.38 -5.72 -25.61
N SER A 212 -2.53 -5.86 -26.64
CA SER A 212 -1.61 -7.00 -26.73
C SER A 212 -0.39 -6.80 -25.81
N PRO A 213 -0.17 -7.66 -24.78
CA PRO A 213 1.00 -7.58 -23.90
C PRO A 213 2.33 -7.54 -24.63
N LYS A 214 2.40 -8.24 -25.78
CA LYS A 214 3.56 -8.26 -26.67
C LYS A 214 4.02 -6.86 -27.09
N ASN A 215 3.07 -5.97 -27.33
CA ASN A 215 3.37 -4.64 -27.87
C ASN A 215 3.60 -3.62 -26.76
N TYR A 216 2.71 -3.57 -25.75
CA TYR A 216 2.78 -2.48 -24.77
C TYR A 216 3.80 -2.71 -23.65
N LEU A 217 4.07 -3.95 -23.25
CA LEU A 217 4.97 -4.21 -22.13
C LEU A 217 6.37 -3.70 -22.43
N GLU A 218 6.94 -4.04 -23.59
CA GLU A 218 8.26 -3.55 -23.96
C GLU A 218 8.28 -2.02 -24.09
N GLN A 219 7.22 -1.42 -24.64
CA GLN A 219 7.11 0.03 -24.80
C GLN A 219 7.12 0.76 -23.46
N ILE A 220 6.31 0.31 -22.49
CA ILE A 220 6.26 0.89 -21.14
C ILE A 220 7.62 0.74 -20.44
N HIS A 221 8.28 -0.41 -20.59
CA HIS A 221 9.60 -0.62 -20.00
C HIS A 221 10.66 0.27 -20.65
N LYS A 222 10.66 0.43 -21.97
CA LYS A 222 11.58 1.34 -22.69
C LYS A 222 11.40 2.79 -22.23
N LEU A 223 10.17 3.27 -22.17
CA LEU A 223 9.87 4.62 -21.68
C LEU A 223 10.32 4.80 -20.22
N THR A 224 10.09 3.78 -19.37
CA THR A 224 10.58 3.79 -17.98
C THR A 224 12.11 3.86 -17.93
N SER A 225 12.83 3.15 -18.80
CA SER A 225 14.30 3.19 -18.81
C SER A 225 14.89 4.54 -19.22
N GLU A 226 14.13 5.40 -19.91
CA GLU A 226 14.58 6.76 -20.25
C GLU A 226 14.62 7.71 -19.06
N VAL A 227 14.04 7.32 -17.91
CA VAL A 227 14.05 8.11 -16.67
C VAL A 227 15.48 8.34 -16.16
N LEU A 228 16.36 7.35 -16.32
CA LEU A 228 17.77 7.41 -15.92
C LEU A 228 18.64 6.62 -16.91
N PRO A 229 19.80 7.17 -17.36
CA PRO A 229 20.65 6.48 -18.33
C PRO A 229 21.12 5.08 -17.90
N GLU A 230 21.34 4.85 -16.60
CA GLU A 230 21.77 3.54 -16.10
C GLU A 230 20.69 2.43 -16.19
N LEU A 231 19.45 2.78 -16.50
CA LEU A 231 18.33 1.84 -16.64
C LEU A 231 18.20 1.26 -18.05
N ASN A 232 18.99 1.75 -19.00
CA ASN A 232 19.01 1.23 -20.36
C ASN A 232 19.17 -0.29 -20.35
N PHE A 233 18.40 -0.95 -21.21
CA PHE A 233 18.38 -2.40 -21.29
C PHE A 233 18.25 -2.91 -22.72
N THR A 234 18.52 -4.20 -22.87
CA THR A 234 18.40 -4.98 -24.11
C THR A 234 17.68 -6.30 -23.81
N ASN A 235 17.38 -7.08 -24.85
CA ASN A 235 16.85 -8.44 -24.73
C ASN A 235 15.59 -8.53 -23.86
N PHE A 236 14.62 -7.64 -24.09
CA PHE A 236 13.31 -7.70 -23.43
C PHE A 236 12.65 -9.04 -23.72
N LYS A 237 12.19 -9.72 -22.68
CA LYS A 237 11.37 -10.93 -22.76
C LYS A 237 10.30 -10.87 -21.70
N TYR A 238 9.15 -11.49 -21.98
CA TYR A 238 8.12 -11.69 -20.98
C TYR A 238 7.51 -13.09 -21.14
N GLU A 239 6.97 -13.60 -20.05
CA GLU A 239 6.24 -14.87 -19.98
C GLU A 239 5.01 -14.65 -19.11
N ILE A 240 3.86 -15.17 -19.54
CA ILE A 240 2.63 -15.18 -18.75
C ILE A 240 2.34 -16.63 -18.35
N LYS A 241 2.28 -16.89 -17.05
CA LYS A 241 1.99 -18.22 -16.47
C LYS A 241 0.68 -18.16 -15.70
N ILE A 242 -0.07 -19.26 -15.70
CA ILE A 242 -1.20 -19.42 -14.77
C ILE A 242 -0.61 -19.58 -13.37
N ASP A 243 -1.06 -18.76 -12.43
CA ASP A 243 -0.76 -18.96 -11.02
C ASP A 243 -1.82 -19.90 -10.43
N SER A 244 -1.41 -21.13 -10.15
CA SER A 244 -2.28 -22.16 -9.59
C SER A 244 -2.44 -22.08 -8.07
N SER A 245 -1.67 -21.22 -7.39
CA SER A 245 -1.71 -21.11 -5.92
C SER A 245 -2.93 -20.34 -5.41
N ASP A 246 -3.40 -19.35 -6.17
CA ASP A 246 -4.38 -18.35 -5.72
C ASP A 246 -5.67 -18.34 -6.56
N SER A 247 -6.07 -19.49 -7.09
CA SER A 247 -7.34 -19.58 -7.83
C SER A 247 -8.53 -19.56 -6.86
N TYR A 248 -9.39 -18.54 -6.98
CA TYR A 248 -10.63 -18.42 -6.20
C TYR A 248 -11.80 -18.10 -7.12
N ASN A 249 -12.95 -18.77 -6.94
CA ASN A 249 -14.25 -18.40 -7.54
C ASN A 249 -14.23 -18.01 -9.04
N GLY A 250 -13.64 -18.84 -9.90
CA GLY A 250 -13.63 -18.62 -11.34
C GLY A 250 -12.64 -17.54 -11.82
N TYR A 251 -11.90 -16.91 -10.90
CA TYR A 251 -10.76 -16.07 -11.23
C TYR A 251 -9.47 -16.91 -11.28
N ILE A 252 -8.77 -16.83 -12.41
CA ILE A 252 -7.48 -17.49 -12.60
C ILE A 252 -6.40 -16.39 -12.63
N PRO A 253 -5.65 -16.19 -11.53
CA PRO A 253 -4.55 -15.23 -11.54
C PRO A 253 -3.47 -15.67 -12.52
N HIS A 254 -2.80 -14.69 -13.14
CA HIS A 254 -1.67 -14.94 -14.02
C HIS A 254 -0.44 -14.18 -13.51
N ASP A 255 0.67 -14.91 -13.44
CA ASP A 255 2.00 -14.35 -13.21
C ASP A 255 2.53 -13.77 -14.52
N LEU A 256 2.94 -12.51 -14.51
CA LEU A 256 3.72 -11.87 -15.56
C LEU A 256 5.19 -11.79 -15.12
N ILE A 257 6.06 -12.56 -15.78
CA ILE A 257 7.50 -12.54 -15.55
C ILE A 257 8.17 -11.77 -16.67
N VAL A 258 8.79 -10.64 -16.34
CA VAL A 258 9.58 -9.83 -17.28
C VAL A 258 11.07 -10.09 -17.05
N SER A 259 11.83 -10.16 -18.15
CA SER A 259 13.29 -10.23 -18.12
C SER A 259 13.92 -9.20 -19.05
N ILE A 260 14.96 -8.53 -18.54
CA ILE A 260 15.76 -7.54 -19.29
C ILE A 260 17.25 -7.78 -19.05
N LYS A 261 18.10 -7.39 -20.00
CA LYS A 261 19.56 -7.36 -19.83
C LYS A 261 20.06 -5.92 -19.70
N SER A 262 20.61 -5.56 -18.55
CA SER A 262 21.20 -4.24 -18.27
C SER A 262 22.58 -4.42 -17.64
N ASN A 263 23.53 -3.54 -17.96
CA ASN A 263 24.90 -3.58 -17.43
C ASN A 263 25.56 -4.98 -17.50
N GLY A 264 25.37 -5.67 -18.63
CA GLY A 264 25.92 -7.02 -18.86
C GLY A 264 25.18 -8.17 -18.17
N LYS A 265 24.17 -7.88 -17.36
CA LYS A 265 23.48 -8.87 -16.52
C LYS A 265 21.98 -8.97 -16.83
N THR A 266 21.45 -10.18 -16.69
CA THR A 266 20.00 -10.42 -16.79
C THR A 266 19.30 -10.20 -15.46
N TYR A 267 18.24 -9.42 -15.50
CA TYR A 267 17.31 -9.17 -14.39
C TYR A 267 15.97 -9.81 -14.73
N LYS A 268 15.25 -10.25 -13.69
CA LYS A 268 13.88 -10.72 -13.78
C LYS A 268 13.02 -10.07 -12.70
N MET A 269 11.73 -9.96 -12.97
CA MET A 269 10.72 -9.55 -12.02
C MET A 269 9.39 -10.21 -12.39
N LYS A 270 8.75 -10.80 -11.40
CA LYS A 270 7.39 -11.34 -11.42
C LYS A 270 6.45 -10.28 -10.88
N SER A 271 5.30 -10.18 -11.51
CA SER A 271 4.25 -9.24 -11.22
C SER A 271 2.91 -9.88 -11.59
N PHE A 272 1.81 -9.23 -11.25
CA PHE A 272 0.49 -9.74 -11.60
C PHE A 272 0.01 -9.23 -12.97
N ILE A 273 -0.78 -10.06 -13.67
CA ILE A 273 -1.58 -9.63 -14.82
C ILE A 273 -2.97 -10.26 -14.77
N SER A 274 -4.00 -9.49 -15.10
CA SER A 274 -5.38 -9.97 -15.16
C SER A 274 -5.83 -10.14 -16.61
N PRO A 275 -6.24 -11.34 -17.05
CA PRO A 275 -6.79 -11.55 -18.38
C PRO A 275 -8.00 -10.63 -18.68
N HIS A 276 -8.85 -10.39 -17.69
CA HIS A 276 -10.00 -9.48 -17.83
C HIS A 276 -9.59 -8.03 -18.08
N GLY A 277 -8.44 -7.61 -17.56
CA GLY A 277 -7.84 -6.29 -17.78
C GLY A 277 -7.30 -6.07 -19.19
N ILE A 278 -7.01 -7.16 -19.90
CA ILE A 278 -6.51 -7.14 -21.27
C ILE A 278 -7.66 -7.01 -22.27
N GLU A 279 -8.78 -7.71 -22.04
CA GLU A 279 -9.89 -7.79 -22.98
C GLU A 279 -10.92 -6.66 -22.81
N GLY A 280 -10.97 -6.00 -21.65
CA GLY A 280 -11.92 -4.93 -21.34
C GLY A 280 -11.33 -3.53 -21.27
N ASN A 281 -12.21 -2.51 -21.25
CA ASN A 281 -11.86 -1.10 -20.99
C ASN A 281 -11.55 -0.81 -19.50
N ASN A 282 -11.35 -1.84 -18.66
CA ASN A 282 -11.22 -1.65 -17.21
C ASN A 282 -9.78 -1.35 -16.75
N TYR A 283 -8.75 -1.52 -17.59
CA TYR A 283 -7.30 -1.32 -17.35
C TYR A 283 -6.71 -2.02 -16.11
N PHE A 284 -7.53 -2.51 -15.19
CA PHE A 284 -7.14 -3.19 -13.96
C PHE A 284 -6.43 -4.49 -14.31
N GLY A 285 -5.18 -4.62 -13.85
CA GLY A 285 -4.36 -5.77 -14.15
C GLY A 285 -3.86 -5.84 -15.60
N LYS A 286 -3.99 -4.79 -16.42
CA LYS A 286 -3.26 -4.69 -17.70
C LYS A 286 -1.75 -4.61 -17.44
N ILE A 287 -1.35 -3.89 -16.41
CA ILE A 287 0.00 -3.96 -15.84
C ILE A 287 -0.14 -3.78 -14.33
N ASP A 288 0.59 -4.59 -13.57
CA ASP A 288 0.75 -4.36 -12.14
C ASP A 288 1.71 -3.18 -11.95
N ASN A 289 1.13 -1.98 -11.83
CA ASN A 289 1.86 -0.74 -11.69
C ASN A 289 2.66 -0.66 -10.37
N GLN A 290 2.35 -1.50 -9.37
CA GLN A 290 3.05 -1.55 -8.09
C GLN A 290 4.33 -2.39 -8.18
N GLU A 291 4.38 -3.43 -9.03
CA GLU A 291 5.53 -4.34 -9.11
C GLU A 291 6.41 -4.13 -10.35
N TYR A 292 5.87 -3.71 -11.50
CA TYR A 292 6.61 -3.79 -12.78
C TYR A 292 7.95 -3.04 -12.77
N TYR A 293 7.98 -1.84 -12.16
CA TYR A 293 9.17 -0.98 -12.19
C TYR A 293 10.27 -1.48 -11.24
N LYS A 294 9.96 -2.41 -10.33
CA LYS A 294 10.95 -2.92 -9.35
C LYS A 294 12.08 -3.69 -10.03
N ILE A 295 11.90 -4.19 -11.27
CA ILE A 295 13.00 -4.73 -12.07
C ILE A 295 14.12 -3.69 -12.25
N PHE A 296 13.77 -2.41 -12.43
CA PHE A 296 14.72 -1.31 -12.54
C PHE A 296 15.32 -0.95 -11.18
N ASN A 297 14.55 -1.01 -10.09
CA ASN A 297 15.12 -0.85 -8.74
C ASN A 297 16.16 -1.94 -8.41
N LYS A 298 16.03 -3.15 -8.96
CA LYS A 298 17.10 -4.18 -8.87
C LYS A 298 18.36 -3.77 -9.64
N VAL A 299 18.22 -3.15 -10.81
CA VAL A 299 19.36 -2.58 -11.56
C VAL A 299 20.01 -1.48 -10.73
N LEU A 300 19.24 -0.52 -10.21
CA LEU A 300 19.73 0.61 -9.40
C LEU A 300 20.46 0.15 -8.13
N LYS A 301 19.95 -0.88 -7.45
CA LYS A 301 20.63 -1.47 -6.28
C LYS A 301 21.97 -2.07 -6.65
N ASP A 302 22.05 -2.84 -7.73
CA ASP A 302 23.30 -3.45 -8.18
C ASP A 302 24.33 -2.42 -8.65
N THR A 303 23.89 -1.31 -9.25
CA THR A 303 24.77 -0.20 -9.66
C THR A 303 25.05 0.79 -8.53
N GLN A 304 24.51 0.56 -7.33
CA GLN A 304 24.62 1.46 -6.18
C GLN A 304 24.14 2.89 -6.48
N SER A 305 23.13 3.03 -7.33
CA SER A 305 22.56 4.33 -7.67
C SER A 305 21.95 4.98 -6.42
N PRO A 306 22.12 6.31 -6.22
CA PRO A 306 21.46 7.04 -5.14
C PRO A 306 19.95 7.22 -5.38
N TYR A 307 19.45 6.87 -6.57
CA TYR A 307 18.05 6.97 -6.93
C TYR A 307 17.31 5.65 -6.68
N GLN A 308 16.01 5.76 -6.44
CA GLN A 308 15.03 4.69 -6.56
C GLN A 308 13.86 5.19 -7.41
N LEU A 309 13.26 4.30 -8.21
CA LEU A 309 12.01 4.59 -8.91
C LEU A 309 10.85 4.40 -7.95
N HIS A 310 9.91 5.34 -7.96
CA HIS A 310 8.67 5.31 -7.20
C HIS A 310 7.48 5.36 -8.15
N LEU A 311 6.43 4.62 -7.83
CA LEU A 311 5.11 4.77 -8.42
C LEU A 311 4.51 6.10 -7.94
N ILE A 312 4.00 6.88 -8.88
CA ILE A 312 3.15 8.04 -8.63
C ILE A 312 1.70 7.61 -8.82
N ASN A 313 0.96 7.61 -7.73
CA ASN A 313 -0.49 7.61 -7.73
C ASN A 313 -0.99 9.03 -7.44
N SER A 314 -2.23 9.32 -7.84
CA SER A 314 -2.91 10.55 -7.40
C SER A 314 -4.15 10.19 -6.60
N ASN A 315 -4.23 10.77 -5.41
CA ASN A 315 -5.42 10.72 -4.57
C ASN A 315 -6.59 11.51 -5.18
N TYR A 316 -6.37 12.25 -6.27
CA TYR A 316 -7.27 13.30 -6.76
C TYR A 316 -7.63 13.11 -8.23
N ASN A 317 -8.45 12.09 -8.47
CA ASN A 317 -8.84 11.65 -9.79
C ASN A 317 -10.32 11.90 -10.11
N TYR A 318 -10.87 13.03 -9.66
CA TYR A 318 -12.29 13.36 -9.85
C TYR A 318 -12.76 13.32 -11.32
N LYS A 319 -11.88 13.63 -12.28
CA LYS A 319 -12.19 13.58 -13.72
C LYS A 319 -11.85 12.24 -14.39
N GLN A 320 -11.13 11.35 -13.70
CA GLN A 320 -10.71 10.08 -14.28
C GLN A 320 -11.69 8.99 -13.86
N ARG A 321 -12.50 8.54 -14.82
CA ARG A 321 -13.47 7.47 -14.59
C ARG A 321 -12.83 6.12 -14.26
N ASN A 322 -11.52 5.97 -14.50
CA ASN A 322 -10.80 4.73 -14.27
C ASN A 322 -9.46 5.00 -13.57
N THR A 323 -9.39 4.67 -12.29
CA THR A 323 -8.20 4.83 -11.43
C THR A 323 -7.03 3.96 -11.86
N HIS A 324 -7.26 2.89 -12.62
CA HIS A 324 -6.22 1.98 -13.11
C HIS A 324 -5.70 2.38 -14.50
N GLN A 325 -6.30 3.38 -15.15
CA GLN A 325 -5.86 3.82 -16.47
C GLN A 325 -4.53 4.58 -16.43
N TYR A 326 -4.26 5.30 -15.34
CA TYR A 326 -3.18 6.28 -15.28
C TYR A 326 -2.24 5.99 -14.12
N PHE A 327 -0.94 6.11 -14.37
CA PHE A 327 0.07 6.11 -13.32
C PHE A 327 1.33 6.85 -13.79
N GLY A 328 2.20 7.21 -12.85
CA GLY A 328 3.50 7.76 -13.17
C GLY A 328 4.64 6.99 -12.52
N ILE A 329 5.85 7.18 -13.00
CA ILE A 329 7.08 6.77 -12.32
C ILE A 329 7.98 7.99 -12.16
N VAL A 330 8.66 8.12 -11.03
CA VAL A 330 9.69 9.13 -10.79
C VAL A 330 10.91 8.53 -10.12
N ALA A 331 12.10 8.92 -10.56
CA ALA A 331 13.34 8.60 -9.86
C ALA A 331 13.66 9.69 -8.82
N LEU A 332 13.75 9.30 -7.55
CA LEU A 332 14.06 10.21 -6.45
C LEU A 332 15.26 9.71 -5.65
N LYS A 333 16.02 10.66 -5.08
CA LYS A 333 16.93 10.38 -3.98
C LYS A 333 16.18 10.38 -2.65
N LYS A 334 16.81 9.81 -1.61
CA LYS A 334 16.22 9.74 -0.27
C LYS A 334 15.82 11.12 0.27
N GLU A 335 16.68 12.12 0.10
CA GLU A 335 16.40 13.49 0.55
C GLU A 335 15.25 14.16 -0.21
N GLN A 336 14.99 13.75 -1.45
CA GLN A 336 13.89 14.28 -2.26
C GLN A 336 12.56 13.62 -1.91
N LEU A 337 12.56 12.39 -1.40
CA LEU A 337 11.33 11.68 -1.01
C LEU A 337 10.58 12.39 0.14
N GLU A 338 11.30 13.03 1.06
CA GLU A 338 10.70 13.61 2.26
C GLU A 338 9.63 14.66 1.94
N MET A 339 9.75 15.41 0.84
CA MET A 339 8.73 16.40 0.48
C MET A 339 7.36 15.81 0.13
N PHE A 340 7.30 14.52 -0.24
CA PHE A 340 6.06 13.84 -0.61
C PHE A 340 5.37 13.16 0.57
N ARG A 341 6.06 13.01 1.71
CA ARG A 341 5.49 12.37 2.92
C ARG A 341 4.53 13.27 3.69
N TYR A 342 4.37 14.53 3.29
CA TYR A 342 3.42 15.44 3.92
C TYR A 342 2.02 15.27 3.33
N LEU A 343 0.99 15.42 4.17
CA LEU A 343 -0.45 15.37 3.81
C LEU A 343 -0.88 16.32 2.67
N ASN A 344 0.02 17.21 2.24
CA ASN A 344 -0.22 18.22 1.21
C ASN A 344 0.51 17.93 -0.12
N SER A 345 0.79 16.67 -0.42
CA SER A 345 1.34 16.27 -1.74
C SER A 345 0.22 15.94 -2.72
N TYR A 346 0.38 16.36 -3.98
CA TYR A 346 -0.50 15.95 -5.08
C TYR A 346 -0.29 14.49 -5.50
N TRP A 347 0.91 13.99 -5.25
CA TRP A 347 1.34 12.65 -5.58
C TRP A 347 1.46 11.84 -4.31
N GLU A 348 0.81 10.68 -4.32
CA GLU A 348 1.10 9.60 -3.40
C GLU A 348 2.19 8.74 -4.04
N LEU A 349 3.30 8.59 -3.33
CA LEU A 349 4.42 7.80 -3.82
C LEU A 349 4.44 6.43 -3.17
N SER A 350 4.78 5.39 -3.93
CA SER A 350 5.10 4.10 -3.34
C SER A 350 6.28 4.19 -2.40
N TYR A 351 6.26 3.35 -1.35
CA TYR A 351 7.38 3.22 -0.44
C TYR A 351 8.48 2.37 -1.06
N GLU A 352 9.69 2.92 -1.16
CA GLU A 352 10.86 2.20 -1.65
C GLU A 352 12.02 2.28 -0.69
N ASN A 353 12.79 1.19 -0.63
CA ASN A 353 13.91 1.07 0.28
C ASN A 353 15.23 1.48 -0.41
N PHE A 354 15.80 2.59 0.05
CA PHE A 354 17.12 3.10 -0.37
C PHE A 354 18.32 2.28 0.16
N ASN A 355 18.08 1.22 0.91
CA ASN A 355 19.14 0.30 1.33
C ASN A 355 19.61 -0.55 0.14
N ASN A 356 20.72 -0.12 -0.46
CA ASN A 356 21.41 -0.80 -1.56
C ASN A 356 22.38 -1.90 -1.09
N SER A 357 22.36 -2.27 0.20
CA SER A 357 23.30 -3.27 0.73
C SER A 357 23.04 -4.68 0.23
N LEU A 358 21.82 -5.00 -0.21
CA LEU A 358 21.44 -6.32 -0.71
C LEU A 358 21.43 -6.34 -2.24
N THR A 359 22.63 -6.38 -2.82
CA THR A 359 22.82 -6.59 -4.26
C THR A 359 22.67 -8.06 -4.63
N THR A 360 22.47 -8.33 -5.91
CA THR A 360 22.42 -9.72 -6.41
C THR A 360 23.74 -10.45 -6.17
N LYS A 361 24.89 -9.75 -6.22
CA LYS A 361 26.19 -10.34 -5.87
C LYS A 361 26.19 -10.82 -4.41
N LYS A 362 25.63 -10.03 -3.50
CA LYS A 362 25.51 -10.40 -2.08
C LYS A 362 24.50 -11.54 -1.88
N ILE A 363 23.36 -11.52 -2.58
CA ILE A 363 22.38 -12.61 -2.57
C ILE A 363 23.03 -13.93 -3.02
N ASN A 364 23.69 -13.93 -4.18
CA ASN A 364 24.38 -15.12 -4.70
C ASN A 364 25.45 -15.62 -3.74
N LYS A 365 26.23 -14.70 -3.13
CA LYS A 365 27.22 -15.07 -2.12
C LYS A 365 26.55 -15.70 -0.90
N ALA A 366 25.46 -15.13 -0.39
CA ALA A 366 24.75 -15.69 0.76
C ALA A 366 24.23 -17.10 0.48
N ILE A 367 23.65 -17.33 -0.70
CA ILE A 367 23.21 -18.66 -1.17
C ILE A 367 24.38 -19.65 -1.19
N GLN A 368 25.54 -19.25 -1.70
CA GLN A 368 26.75 -20.08 -1.69
C GLN A 368 27.23 -20.41 -0.27
N GLU A 369 27.18 -19.45 0.65
CA GLU A 369 27.53 -19.70 2.07
C GLU A 369 26.51 -20.65 2.71
N TYR A 370 25.21 -20.51 2.46
CA TYR A 370 24.19 -21.44 2.96
C TYR A 370 24.40 -22.86 2.45
N GLN A 371 24.75 -23.03 1.17
CA GLN A 371 25.13 -24.32 0.59
C GLN A 371 26.35 -24.91 1.30
N LYS A 372 27.40 -24.10 1.49
CA LYS A 372 28.65 -24.54 2.13
C LYS A 372 28.44 -24.96 3.60
N LEU A 373 27.49 -24.34 4.29
CA LEU A 373 27.08 -24.68 5.65
C LEU A 373 26.21 -25.95 5.73
N GLY A 374 25.83 -26.52 4.59
CA GLY A 374 24.95 -27.67 4.53
C GLY A 374 23.48 -27.36 4.83
N LEU A 375 23.08 -26.08 4.80
CA LEU A 375 21.69 -25.68 5.06
C LEU A 375 20.72 -26.24 4.01
N PHE A 376 21.22 -26.56 2.81
CA PHE A 376 20.43 -27.09 1.69
C PHE A 376 20.69 -28.58 1.43
N ASN A 377 21.27 -29.31 2.38
CA ASN A 377 21.68 -30.71 2.16
C ASN A 377 20.50 -31.67 1.93
N HIS A 378 19.30 -31.37 2.41
CA HIS A 378 18.07 -32.13 2.13
C HIS A 378 17.46 -31.77 0.77
N LEU A 379 17.88 -30.65 0.16
CA LEU A 379 17.37 -30.21 -1.12
C LEU A 379 18.16 -30.82 -2.27
N ASN A 380 17.44 -31.30 -3.27
CA ASN A 380 18.07 -31.68 -4.53
C ASN A 380 18.41 -30.45 -5.39
N ASN A 381 19.29 -30.64 -6.38
CA ASN A 381 19.73 -29.56 -7.27
C ASN A 381 18.58 -28.87 -8.02
N ASN A 382 17.49 -29.58 -8.34
CA ASN A 382 16.34 -28.99 -9.02
C ASN A 382 15.58 -28.05 -8.09
N GLN A 383 15.37 -28.43 -6.83
CA GLN A 383 14.76 -27.56 -5.81
C GLN A 383 15.60 -26.31 -5.57
N ILE A 384 16.93 -26.46 -5.43
CA ILE A 384 17.85 -25.34 -5.27
C ILE A 384 17.79 -24.39 -6.48
N ASN A 385 17.88 -24.93 -7.71
CA ASN A 385 17.85 -24.13 -8.92
C ASN A 385 16.51 -23.41 -9.10
N LYS A 386 15.39 -24.08 -8.82
CA LYS A 386 14.06 -23.45 -8.85
C LYS A 386 13.98 -22.29 -7.84
N SER A 387 14.40 -22.53 -6.60
CA SER A 387 14.42 -21.50 -5.54
C SER A 387 15.27 -20.29 -5.94
N ILE A 388 16.41 -20.51 -6.61
CA ILE A 388 17.27 -19.45 -7.14
C ILE A 388 16.57 -18.66 -8.25
N GLU A 389 15.84 -19.32 -9.15
CA GLU A 389 15.04 -18.62 -10.16
C GLU A 389 13.91 -17.81 -9.52
N ASP A 390 13.20 -18.36 -8.53
CA ASP A 390 12.14 -17.66 -7.80
C ASP A 390 12.69 -16.40 -7.09
N ILE A 391 13.89 -16.47 -6.51
CA ILE A 391 14.59 -15.31 -5.93
C ILE A 391 14.93 -14.27 -7.01
N LYS A 392 15.37 -14.71 -8.20
CA LYS A 392 15.62 -13.79 -9.32
C LYS A 392 14.35 -13.10 -9.79
N GLU A 393 13.19 -13.67 -9.54
CA GLU A 393 11.89 -13.14 -9.98
C GLU A 393 11.22 -12.21 -8.97
N LYS A 394 11.71 -12.07 -7.73
CA LYS A 394 11.15 -11.14 -6.74
C LYS A 394 12.12 -10.06 -6.27
N MET A 395 11.59 -9.08 -5.55
CA MET A 395 12.40 -8.18 -4.75
C MET A 395 12.69 -8.82 -3.39
N THR A 396 13.93 -8.73 -2.92
CA THR A 396 14.31 -9.20 -1.59
C THR A 396 14.74 -8.01 -0.75
N GLY A 397 14.09 -7.82 0.39
CA GLY A 397 14.39 -6.77 1.35
C GLY A 397 15.55 -7.12 2.28
N ASN A 398 15.67 -8.39 2.67
CA ASN A 398 16.72 -8.86 3.59
C ASN A 398 17.10 -10.34 3.36
N LEU A 399 18.16 -10.82 4.04
CA LEU A 399 18.63 -12.20 3.86
C LEU A 399 17.70 -13.26 4.48
N ASN A 400 16.90 -12.93 5.50
CA ASN A 400 15.92 -13.86 6.09
C ASN A 400 14.79 -14.19 5.09
N GLU A 401 14.40 -13.25 4.24
CA GLU A 401 13.40 -13.45 3.18
C GLU A 401 13.88 -14.39 2.08
N LEU A 402 15.18 -14.48 1.81
CA LEU A 402 15.72 -15.40 0.81
C LEU A 402 15.31 -16.84 1.10
N LEU A 403 15.34 -17.21 2.38
CA LEU A 403 15.01 -18.54 2.87
C LEU A 403 13.57 -18.94 2.58
N SER A 404 12.63 -18.00 2.38
CA SER A 404 11.23 -18.33 2.02
C SER A 404 11.11 -19.02 0.67
N SER A 405 12.14 -18.93 -0.18
CA SER A 405 12.10 -19.50 -1.53
C SER A 405 12.59 -20.95 -1.55
N PHE A 406 13.21 -21.41 -0.46
CA PHE A 406 13.76 -22.75 -0.36
C PHE A 406 12.85 -23.60 0.53
N PRO A 407 12.39 -24.78 0.06
CA PRO A 407 11.43 -25.58 0.81
C PRO A 407 12.04 -26.15 2.09
N ASP A 408 11.21 -26.23 3.13
CA ASP A 408 11.56 -26.83 4.43
C ASP A 408 12.82 -26.24 5.10
N ILE A 409 13.21 -25.00 4.78
CA ILE A 409 14.34 -24.32 5.45
C ILE A 409 13.89 -23.57 6.69
N LYS A 410 12.74 -22.91 6.59
CA LYS A 410 12.14 -22.13 7.67
C LYS A 410 10.64 -22.33 7.65
N VAL A 411 10.03 -22.10 8.80
CA VAL A 411 8.59 -21.96 8.92
C VAL A 411 8.29 -20.54 9.37
N SER A 412 7.27 -19.94 8.77
CA SER A 412 6.73 -18.64 9.14
C SER A 412 5.23 -18.80 9.37
N PHE A 413 4.73 -18.34 10.51
CA PHE A 413 3.30 -18.30 10.81
C PHE A 413 2.96 -17.04 11.58
N ASP A 414 1.72 -16.59 11.47
CA ASP A 414 1.18 -15.55 12.32
C ASP A 414 0.83 -16.15 13.70
N TYR A 415 0.85 -15.31 14.73
CA TYR A 415 0.32 -15.69 16.04
C TYR A 415 -1.19 -15.89 15.99
N GLU A 416 -1.88 -15.18 15.09
CA GLU A 416 -3.28 -15.38 14.76
C GLU A 416 -3.45 -16.63 13.87
N LEU A 417 -4.23 -17.59 14.36
CA LEU A 417 -4.37 -18.91 13.78
C LEU A 417 -5.36 -18.92 12.63
N TYR A 418 -4.87 -19.27 11.43
CA TYR A 418 -5.73 -19.51 10.28
C TYR A 418 -6.40 -20.89 10.32
N ASN A 419 -5.65 -21.93 10.72
CA ASN A 419 -6.20 -23.26 10.95
C ASN A 419 -6.87 -23.32 12.33
N LEU A 420 -8.20 -23.34 12.34
CA LEU A 420 -9.00 -23.43 13.57
C LEU A 420 -9.41 -24.86 13.94
N GLU A 421 -8.92 -25.87 13.21
CA GLU A 421 -9.21 -27.28 13.47
C GLU A 421 -8.14 -27.91 14.39
N ASN A 422 -6.86 -27.82 14.01
CA ASN A 422 -5.74 -28.43 14.72
C ASN A 422 -4.42 -27.62 14.60
N PRO A 423 -4.41 -26.36 15.06
CA PRO A 423 -3.30 -25.44 14.86
C PRO A 423 -1.98 -25.88 15.49
N TYR A 424 -2.01 -26.53 16.66
CA TYR A 424 -0.78 -26.95 17.33
C TYR A 424 -0.21 -28.20 16.68
N GLU A 425 -1.06 -29.10 16.19
CA GLU A 425 -0.64 -30.25 15.40
C GLU A 425 0.09 -29.84 14.12
N GLU A 426 -0.47 -28.87 13.40
CA GLU A 426 0.15 -28.30 12.19
C GLU A 426 1.54 -27.73 12.49
N ILE A 427 1.65 -26.86 13.51
CA ILE A 427 2.94 -26.22 13.83
C ILE A 427 3.98 -27.25 14.28
N VAL A 428 3.60 -28.26 15.08
CA VAL A 428 4.53 -29.35 15.46
C VAL A 428 4.99 -30.14 14.22
N SER A 429 4.11 -30.32 13.25
CA SER A 429 4.46 -30.95 11.97
C SER A 429 5.44 -30.10 11.15
N GLU A 430 5.29 -28.77 11.16
CA GLU A 430 6.25 -27.87 10.52
C GLU A 430 7.64 -27.91 11.17
N TYR A 431 7.72 -28.04 12.51
CA TYR A 431 9.00 -28.25 13.20
C TYR A 431 9.71 -29.52 12.70
N SER A 432 8.96 -30.58 12.39
CA SER A 432 9.52 -31.81 11.83
C SER A 432 10.11 -31.61 10.45
N LYS A 433 9.40 -30.87 9.58
CA LYS A 433 9.86 -30.56 8.22
C LYS A 433 11.17 -29.77 8.24
N ILE A 434 11.21 -28.67 8.99
CA ILE A 434 12.38 -27.77 8.98
C ILE A 434 13.59 -28.31 9.76
N SER A 435 13.38 -29.30 10.64
CA SER A 435 14.47 -30.06 11.28
C SER A 435 14.90 -31.29 10.47
N HIS A 436 14.32 -31.49 9.29
CA HIS A 436 14.62 -32.58 8.37
C HIS A 436 14.48 -33.94 9.05
N GLN A 437 13.39 -34.09 9.81
CA GLN A 437 13.03 -35.30 10.57
C GLN A 437 13.96 -35.61 11.75
N GLU A 438 14.88 -34.72 12.13
CA GLU A 438 15.62 -34.88 13.39
C GLU A 438 14.67 -34.75 14.61
N PHE A 439 13.74 -33.81 14.54
CA PHE A 439 12.58 -33.77 15.43
C PHE A 439 11.37 -34.39 14.72
N ASN A 440 11.19 -35.70 14.83
CA ASN A 440 10.10 -36.43 14.17
C ASN A 440 9.04 -36.96 15.17
N PRO A 441 8.16 -36.09 15.70
CA PRO A 441 7.08 -36.49 16.59
C PRO A 441 6.03 -37.32 15.85
N THR A 442 5.39 -38.23 16.57
CA THR A 442 4.33 -39.12 16.08
C THR A 442 3.11 -39.02 16.99
N ASN A 443 1.95 -39.46 16.51
CA ASN A 443 0.69 -39.41 17.27
C ASN A 443 0.39 -38.01 17.83
N ILE A 444 0.64 -36.97 17.01
CA ILE A 444 0.38 -35.60 17.39
C ILE A 444 -1.14 -35.41 17.45
N LYS A 445 -1.61 -34.87 18.57
CA LYS A 445 -3.03 -34.57 18.80
C LYS A 445 -3.12 -33.28 19.57
N ASP A 446 -3.94 -32.37 19.08
CA ASP A 446 -4.48 -31.30 19.89
C ASP A 446 -6.01 -31.42 20.00
N ASN A 447 -6.60 -30.70 20.94
CA ASN A 447 -8.05 -30.64 21.11
C ASN A 447 -8.56 -29.19 21.00
N PHE A 448 -7.92 -28.41 20.12
CA PHE A 448 -8.19 -26.99 19.94
C PHE A 448 -9.67 -26.77 19.64
N ARG A 449 -10.26 -25.78 20.32
CA ARG A 449 -11.60 -25.26 20.03
C ARG A 449 -11.61 -23.79 20.38
N LEU A 450 -12.02 -22.96 19.43
CA LEU A 450 -12.04 -21.50 19.58
C LEU A 450 -12.78 -21.01 20.83
N GLN A 451 -13.82 -21.74 21.27
CA GLN A 451 -14.63 -21.38 22.44
C GLN A 451 -14.01 -21.81 23.78
N LYS A 452 -12.91 -22.57 23.77
CA LYS A 452 -12.25 -23.03 25.00
C LYS A 452 -11.09 -22.11 25.37
N GLU A 453 -10.92 -21.90 26.67
CA GLU A 453 -9.78 -21.15 27.20
C GLU A 453 -8.47 -21.94 27.19
N LYS A 454 -8.54 -23.25 26.95
CA LYS A 454 -7.39 -24.15 27.01
C LYS A 454 -7.41 -25.19 25.90
N VAL A 455 -6.22 -25.53 25.44
CA VAL A 455 -5.94 -26.64 24.51
C VAL A 455 -4.85 -27.53 25.10
N SER A 456 -5.06 -28.83 25.00
CA SER A 456 -4.06 -29.83 25.32
C SER A 456 -3.40 -30.30 24.03
N LEU A 457 -2.08 -30.22 23.97
CA LEU A 457 -1.25 -30.83 22.93
C LEU A 457 -0.59 -32.07 23.50
N SER A 458 -0.57 -33.16 22.72
CA SER A 458 0.20 -34.37 23.04
C SER A 458 0.83 -35.00 21.81
N PHE A 459 2.00 -35.61 21.96
CA PHE A 459 2.68 -36.37 20.92
C PHE A 459 3.75 -37.30 21.52
N ASN A 460 4.26 -38.24 20.72
CA ASN A 460 5.35 -39.12 21.09
C ASN A 460 6.63 -38.76 20.31
N PHE A 461 7.76 -38.69 20.99
CA PHE A 461 9.05 -38.43 20.37
C PHE A 461 10.17 -39.16 21.12
N ASN A 462 11.08 -39.83 20.39
CA ASN A 462 12.18 -40.63 20.94
C ASN A 462 11.78 -41.56 22.11
N GLY A 463 10.66 -42.29 21.93
CA GLY A 463 10.15 -43.24 22.92
C GLY A 463 9.51 -42.61 24.17
N LYS A 464 9.38 -41.28 24.23
CA LYS A 464 8.74 -40.56 25.32
C LYS A 464 7.43 -39.93 24.86
N SER A 465 6.47 -39.85 25.78
CA SER A 465 5.22 -39.14 25.55
C SER A 465 5.28 -37.75 26.16
N TYR A 466 4.94 -36.75 25.37
CA TYR A 466 4.90 -35.35 25.75
C TYR A 466 3.45 -34.89 25.77
N LYS A 467 3.05 -34.19 26.83
CA LYS A 467 1.72 -33.59 26.97
C LYS A 467 1.81 -32.28 27.74
N THR A 468 1.09 -31.28 27.28
CA THR A 468 1.00 -29.98 27.96
C THR A 468 -0.35 -29.32 27.67
N GLU A 469 -0.70 -28.33 28.48
CA GLU A 469 -1.89 -27.49 28.29
C GLU A 469 -1.50 -26.03 28.08
N PHE A 470 -1.99 -25.45 26.99
CA PHE A 470 -1.81 -24.06 26.60
C PHE A 470 -3.10 -23.28 26.81
N LYS A 471 -2.96 -21.97 27.04
CA LYS A 471 -4.07 -21.04 27.13
C LYS A 471 -4.38 -20.54 25.72
N ILE A 472 -5.65 -20.47 25.37
CA ILE A 472 -6.10 -19.86 24.13
C ILE A 472 -6.67 -18.49 24.46
N ASN A 473 -6.21 -17.47 23.73
CA ASN A 473 -6.88 -16.18 23.71
C ASN A 473 -7.45 -15.97 22.30
N ARG A 474 -8.72 -16.33 22.11
CA ARG A 474 -9.37 -16.38 20.79
C ARG A 474 -8.62 -17.30 19.83
N ASP A 475 -8.01 -16.73 18.81
CA ASP A 475 -7.24 -17.38 17.74
C ASP A 475 -5.73 -17.22 17.94
N TRP A 476 -5.25 -16.80 19.12
CA TRP A 476 -3.82 -16.58 19.35
C TRP A 476 -3.12 -17.80 19.96
N ILE A 477 -1.95 -18.16 19.41
CA ILE A 477 -1.05 -19.18 19.97
C ILE A 477 -0.51 -18.73 21.34
N ASP A 478 -0.44 -19.65 22.30
CA ASP A 478 0.23 -19.41 23.58
C ASP A 478 1.75 -19.35 23.40
N GLU A 479 2.40 -18.24 23.78
CA GLU A 479 3.85 -18.08 23.67
C GLU A 479 4.64 -19.17 24.40
N ARG A 480 4.07 -19.77 25.46
CA ARG A 480 4.69 -20.88 26.21
C ARG A 480 4.87 -22.13 25.35
N PHE A 481 4.19 -22.24 24.22
CA PHE A 481 4.40 -23.30 23.25
C PHE A 481 5.86 -23.37 22.78
N PHE A 482 6.47 -22.23 22.48
CA PHE A 482 7.84 -22.21 21.97
C PHE A 482 8.87 -22.66 23.02
N ASP A 483 8.67 -22.24 24.27
CA ASP A 483 9.49 -22.70 25.40
C ASP A 483 9.34 -24.20 25.63
N PHE A 484 8.12 -24.72 25.50
CA PHE A 484 7.84 -26.15 25.60
C PHE A 484 8.57 -26.94 24.50
N MET A 485 8.51 -26.49 23.26
CA MET A 485 9.22 -27.13 22.15
C MET A 485 10.74 -27.12 22.41
N ASN A 486 11.32 -25.96 22.74
CA ASN A 486 12.75 -25.84 23.03
C ASN A 486 13.21 -26.77 24.16
N LYS A 487 12.40 -26.90 25.22
CA LYS A 487 12.66 -27.84 26.32
C LYS A 487 12.75 -29.29 25.83
N ILE A 488 11.86 -29.71 24.92
CA ILE A 488 11.85 -31.06 24.37
C ILE A 488 13.11 -31.34 23.54
N ILE A 489 13.53 -30.36 22.73
CA ILE A 489 14.76 -30.48 21.93
C ILE A 489 15.98 -30.68 22.82
N ILE A 490 16.14 -29.84 23.86
CA ILE A 490 17.24 -29.93 24.82
C ILE A 490 17.22 -31.28 25.56
N GLN A 491 16.04 -31.73 26.01
CA GLN A 491 15.89 -33.01 26.72
C GLN A 491 16.25 -34.24 25.88
N ASN A 492 16.04 -34.17 24.57
CA ASN A 492 16.38 -35.26 23.64
C ASN A 492 17.76 -35.11 23.00
N LYS A 493 18.51 -34.06 23.36
CA LYS A 493 19.89 -33.82 22.90
C LYS A 493 20.01 -33.87 21.38
N LEU A 494 19.09 -33.21 20.67
CA LEU A 494 19.22 -33.08 19.23
C LEU A 494 20.46 -32.27 18.89
N ASN A 495 21.03 -32.52 17.71
CA ASN A 495 22.22 -31.86 17.22
C ASN A 495 21.97 -30.37 16.95
N GLY A 496 20.76 -30.00 16.53
CA GLY A 496 20.34 -28.62 16.30
C GLY A 496 19.27 -28.09 17.25
N GLN A 497 19.01 -26.79 17.13
CA GLN A 497 18.00 -26.03 17.87
C GLN A 497 17.18 -25.15 16.93
N PHE A 498 15.97 -24.78 17.37
CA PHE A 498 15.13 -23.83 16.66
C PHE A 498 15.45 -22.41 17.10
N TYR A 499 15.78 -21.56 16.15
CA TYR A 499 16.10 -20.15 16.38
C TYR A 499 15.03 -19.26 15.74
N LYS A 500 14.57 -18.26 16.48
CA LYS A 500 13.64 -17.25 15.96
C LYS A 500 14.39 -16.23 15.12
N LEU A 501 13.97 -16.05 13.87
CA LEU A 501 14.46 -15.00 12.98
C LEU A 501 13.71 -13.69 13.21
N ASN A 502 14.38 -12.57 12.99
CA ASN A 502 13.75 -11.26 12.97
C ASN A 502 12.89 -11.10 11.70
N GLY A 503 11.70 -10.53 11.83
CA GLY A 503 10.74 -10.33 10.75
C GLY A 503 9.32 -10.13 11.27
N GLU A 504 8.36 -10.04 10.35
CA GLU A 504 6.94 -10.06 10.68
C GLU A 504 6.50 -11.47 11.09
N GLY A 505 5.58 -11.54 12.05
CA GLY A 505 5.08 -12.80 12.61
C GLY A 505 6.13 -13.61 13.40
N PHE A 506 5.95 -14.93 13.40
CA PHE A 506 6.86 -15.87 14.03
C PHE A 506 7.56 -16.71 12.97
N THR A 507 8.86 -16.49 12.80
CA THR A 507 9.69 -17.22 11.84
C THR A 507 10.77 -18.01 12.55
N LEU A 508 10.88 -19.31 12.26
CA LEU A 508 11.86 -20.22 12.83
C LEU A 508 12.75 -20.85 11.78
N ILE A 509 13.98 -21.14 12.18
CA ILE A 509 14.96 -21.96 11.44
C ILE A 509 15.57 -22.99 12.38
N TYR A 510 15.84 -24.20 11.88
CA TYR A 510 16.57 -25.23 12.63
C TYR A 510 18.05 -25.19 12.25
N LEU A 511 18.95 -25.05 13.24
CA LEU A 511 20.40 -24.95 13.00
C LEU A 511 21.18 -25.74 14.04
N THR A 512 22.29 -26.35 13.64
CA THR A 512 23.33 -26.81 14.56
C THR A 512 24.04 -25.63 15.24
N PRO A 513 24.67 -25.82 16.42
CA PRO A 513 25.46 -24.79 17.08
C PRO A 513 26.54 -24.16 16.17
N GLU A 514 27.20 -24.97 15.35
CA GLU A 514 28.23 -24.52 14.41
C GLU A 514 27.63 -23.64 13.31
N GLN A 515 26.50 -24.06 12.73
CA GLN A 515 25.79 -23.25 11.72
C GLN A 515 25.30 -21.93 12.32
N TYR A 516 24.66 -21.95 13.49
CA TYR A 516 24.19 -20.75 14.17
C TYR A 516 25.33 -19.76 14.43
N LYS A 517 26.44 -20.24 15.01
CA LYS A 517 27.63 -19.43 15.28
C LYS A 517 28.17 -18.79 14.00
N TYR A 518 28.31 -19.57 12.92
CA TYR A 518 28.82 -19.07 11.65
C TYR A 518 27.90 -18.02 11.04
N ILE A 519 26.59 -18.29 10.99
CA ILE A 519 25.59 -17.37 10.42
C ILE A 519 25.59 -16.04 11.17
N LYS A 520 25.67 -16.08 12.50
CA LYS A 520 25.74 -14.89 13.36
C LYS A 520 27.02 -14.09 13.12
N GLU A 521 28.17 -14.76 13.09
CA GLU A 521 29.48 -14.11 12.84
C GLU A 521 29.53 -13.42 11.47
N LYS A 522 28.99 -14.08 10.43
CA LYS A 522 28.97 -13.56 9.06
C LYS A 522 27.79 -12.63 8.76
N LYS A 523 26.89 -12.40 9.73
CA LYS A 523 25.66 -11.62 9.57
C LYS A 523 24.83 -12.07 8.36
N LEU A 524 24.71 -13.38 8.19
CA LEU A 524 23.97 -13.99 7.07
C LEU A 524 22.47 -14.04 7.35
N LEU A 525 22.04 -13.99 8.61
CA LEU A 525 20.66 -13.85 9.03
C LEU A 525 20.61 -12.89 10.21
N VAL A 526 19.43 -12.34 10.48
CA VAL A 526 19.17 -11.50 11.67
C VAL A 526 18.25 -12.29 12.60
N PHE A 527 18.70 -12.56 13.81
CA PHE A 527 17.93 -13.31 14.81
C PHE A 527 17.16 -12.37 15.74
N ALA A 528 16.05 -12.85 16.31
CA ALA A 528 15.17 -12.04 17.14
C ALA A 528 15.79 -11.61 18.50
N ASP A 529 16.83 -12.31 18.96
CA ASP A 529 17.58 -11.97 20.17
C ASP A 529 18.54 -10.77 19.97
N GLU A 530 18.85 -10.41 18.73
CA GLU A 530 19.80 -9.33 18.40
C GLU A 530 19.18 -7.93 18.47
N ASN A 531 17.85 -7.81 18.45
CA ASN A 531 17.15 -6.51 18.49
C ASN A 531 16.86 -6.01 19.91
N LYS A 532 17.40 -6.65 20.96
CA LYS A 532 17.22 -6.26 22.37
C LYS A 532 18.31 -5.31 22.90
N SER A 533 19.16 -4.78 22.02
CA SER A 533 20.17 -3.75 22.32
C SER A 533 19.83 -2.44 21.62
#